data_AF-A0A9W8K2P3-F1
#
_entry.id   AF-A0A9W8K2P3-F1
#
_cell.length_a   1.000
_cell.length_b   1.000
_cell.length_c   1.000
_cell.angle_alpha   90.00
_cell.angle_beta   90.00
_cell.angle_gamma   90.00
#
_symmetry.space_group_name_H-M   'P 1'
#
loop_
_entity.id
_entity.type
_entity.pdbx_description
1 polymer ?
#
loop_
_entity_poly.entity_id
_entity_poly.type
_entity_poly.pdbx_seq_one_letter_code
_entity_poly.pdbx_strand_id
1 'polypeptide(L)'
;MVQFLSALHTLTPQPTFPFYVLGKQYWTEKSIKNTEGLTLVFLHAVGLHKETWEVTIEHLLGLDEASPQPKIRDVFSIESPNHGESAALNQEAVDKHYGDTWPTRVIAEAAYAFLSAGASQGAKIDFRKRKLVGIGHSIGAAALFLTRDISPQIPFLSVIGVEPGISVKGLQDTDVSSQMLTAYTWLRRDVWSTRKSAKKDLEASPVHAAWDARVLDLYVKHGLKTHHAAKYALPFSFNGVTTCVTKDQEAACYRSDHLVVDAMEAYTHMTQEVPVHVIFGSVHDVGNPELQALLSDKKAGRRPASISYIEGAGHLVVQQQPEAVAEVINGLLPSPPVQARL
;
A
#
# COMPACT_ATOMS: atom_id res chain seq x y z
N MET A 1 -2.86 -5.34 22.77
CA MET A 1 -3.26 -5.91 21.48
C MET A 1 -4.77 -5.95 21.43
N VAL A 2 -5.36 -5.17 20.53
CA VAL A 2 -6.81 -5.21 20.30
C VAL A 2 -7.08 -6.40 19.39
N GLN A 3 -8.12 -7.18 19.67
CA GLN A 3 -8.51 -8.26 18.77
C GLN A 3 -9.40 -7.68 17.67
N PHE A 4 -8.88 -7.59 16.45
CA PHE A 4 -9.69 -7.27 15.28
C PHE A 4 -10.26 -8.53 14.61
N LEU A 5 -11.37 -8.34 13.92
CA LEU A 5 -11.97 -9.27 12.97
C LEU A 5 -11.54 -8.87 11.56
N SER A 6 -11.53 -9.83 10.64
CA SER A 6 -11.22 -9.54 9.23
C SER A 6 -12.03 -10.37 8.25
N ALA A 7 -12.19 -9.85 7.03
CA ALA A 7 -12.79 -10.56 5.90
C ALA A 7 -12.03 -10.25 4.61
N LEU A 8 -11.82 -11.28 3.79
CA LEU A 8 -11.27 -11.15 2.44
C LEU A 8 -12.40 -10.83 1.46
N HIS A 9 -12.15 -9.87 0.57
CA HIS A 9 -13.05 -9.45 -0.48
C HIS A 9 -12.34 -9.58 -1.83
N THR A 10 -13.02 -10.15 -2.81
CA THR A 10 -12.49 -10.34 -4.16
C THR A 10 -13.40 -9.63 -5.15
N LEU A 11 -12.87 -8.61 -5.82
CA LEU A 11 -13.47 -8.10 -7.04
C LEU A 11 -13.01 -8.97 -8.20
N THR A 12 -13.95 -9.55 -8.94
CA THR A 12 -13.67 -10.29 -10.18
C THR A 12 -13.43 -9.31 -11.33
N PRO A 13 -12.75 -9.72 -12.43
CA PRO A 13 -12.56 -8.90 -13.62
C PRO A 13 -13.86 -8.26 -14.10
N GLN A 14 -13.79 -6.97 -14.42
CA GLN A 14 -14.89 -6.17 -14.98
C GLN A 14 -14.60 -5.82 -16.44
N PRO A 15 -15.61 -5.46 -17.25
CA PRO A 15 -15.38 -5.00 -18.63
C PRO A 15 -14.42 -3.81 -18.72
N THR A 16 -14.38 -2.95 -17.71
CA THR A 16 -13.52 -1.76 -17.64
C THR A 16 -12.20 -1.99 -16.91
N PHE A 17 -12.00 -3.15 -16.27
CA PHE A 17 -10.79 -3.47 -15.53
C PHE A 17 -10.57 -4.99 -15.48
N PRO A 18 -9.62 -5.54 -16.27
CA PRO A 18 -9.56 -6.98 -16.57
C PRO A 18 -8.91 -7.84 -15.48
N PHE A 19 -8.66 -7.28 -14.29
CA PHE A 19 -7.96 -7.97 -13.22
C PHE A 19 -8.86 -8.29 -12.04
N TYR A 20 -8.55 -9.41 -11.36
CA TYR A 20 -8.98 -9.63 -9.99
C TYR A 20 -8.31 -8.60 -9.08
N VAL A 21 -9.06 -8.04 -8.14
CA VAL A 21 -8.52 -7.15 -7.09
C VAL A 21 -8.96 -7.68 -5.73
N LEU A 22 -7.99 -8.07 -4.91
CA LEU A 22 -8.25 -8.51 -3.55
C LEU A 22 -8.09 -7.34 -2.58
N GLY A 23 -8.97 -7.31 -1.58
CA GLY A 23 -8.85 -6.41 -0.45
C GLY A 23 -9.23 -7.14 0.83
N LYS A 24 -8.60 -6.77 1.94
CA LYS A 24 -8.92 -7.32 3.25
C LYS A 24 -9.46 -6.22 4.15
N GLN A 25 -10.65 -6.48 4.69
CA GLN A 25 -11.32 -5.59 5.63
C GLN A 25 -10.95 -5.97 7.06
N TYR A 26 -10.76 -4.98 7.92
CA TYR A 26 -10.46 -5.13 9.35
C TYR A 26 -11.37 -4.22 10.18
N TRP A 27 -11.86 -4.72 11.31
CA TRP A 27 -12.70 -3.96 12.25
C TRP A 27 -12.68 -4.61 13.63
N THR A 28 -13.16 -3.92 14.65
CA THR A 28 -13.47 -4.51 15.94
C THR A 28 -14.97 -4.56 16.15
N GLU A 29 -15.44 -5.33 17.14
CA GLU A 29 -16.87 -5.36 17.48
C GLU A 29 -17.44 -3.98 17.84
N LYS A 30 -16.59 -3.07 18.33
CA LYS A 30 -16.98 -1.69 18.64
C LYS A 30 -16.89 -0.79 17.40
N SER A 31 -15.80 -0.85 16.65
CA SER A 31 -15.56 0.06 15.52
C SER A 31 -16.66 -0.09 14.47
N ILE A 32 -17.07 -1.32 14.14
CA ILE A 32 -18.06 -1.56 13.09
C ILE A 32 -19.45 -0.99 13.41
N LYS A 33 -19.74 -0.76 14.69
CA LYS A 33 -21.00 -0.14 15.17
C LYS A 33 -20.99 1.38 14.99
N ASN A 34 -19.83 2.01 14.79
CA ASN A 34 -19.72 3.42 14.46
C ASN A 34 -20.16 3.64 13.01
N THR A 35 -21.47 3.73 12.78
CA THR A 35 -21.99 3.75 11.41
C THR A 35 -21.58 5.00 10.63
N GLU A 36 -21.31 6.08 11.37
CA GLU A 36 -20.85 7.38 10.92
C GLU A 36 -19.33 7.55 10.97
N GLY A 37 -18.59 6.49 11.32
CA GLY A 37 -17.14 6.49 11.42
C GLY A 37 -16.43 6.50 10.07
N LEU A 38 -15.12 6.72 10.13
CA LEU A 38 -14.21 6.72 9.00
C LEU A 38 -14.01 5.29 8.47
N THR A 39 -14.03 5.15 7.15
CA THR A 39 -13.52 3.95 6.48
C THR A 39 -12.13 4.27 5.95
N LEU A 40 -11.11 3.60 6.45
CA LEU A 40 -9.73 3.83 6.04
C LEU A 40 -9.37 2.92 4.87
N VAL A 41 -8.70 3.43 3.85
CA VAL A 41 -8.28 2.66 2.66
C VAL A 41 -6.76 2.67 2.56
N PHE A 42 -6.14 1.50 2.64
CA PHE A 42 -4.69 1.30 2.66
C PHE A 42 -4.18 0.72 1.35
N LEU A 43 -3.18 1.35 0.73
CA LEU A 43 -2.44 0.81 -0.43
C LEU A 43 -0.97 0.55 -0.06
N HIS A 44 -0.46 -0.63 -0.39
CA HIS A 44 0.90 -1.08 -0.05
C HIS A 44 1.96 -0.60 -1.07
N ALA A 45 3.24 -0.67 -0.68
CA ALA A 45 4.37 -0.40 -1.56
C ALA A 45 4.73 -1.57 -2.50
N VAL A 46 5.61 -1.32 -3.48
CA VAL A 46 6.18 -2.35 -4.35
C VAL A 46 6.87 -3.43 -3.52
N GLY A 47 6.72 -4.69 -3.93
CA GLY A 47 7.29 -5.85 -3.24
C GLY A 47 6.55 -6.27 -1.96
N LEU A 48 5.53 -5.51 -1.52
CA LEU A 48 4.70 -5.81 -0.35
C LEU A 48 3.30 -6.31 -0.76
N HIS A 49 2.39 -6.47 0.23
CA HIS A 49 1.02 -6.93 0.02
C HIS A 49 0.07 -6.40 1.10
N LYS A 50 -1.25 -6.58 0.94
CA LYS A 50 -2.28 -5.98 1.82
C LYS A 50 -2.12 -6.31 3.31
N GLU A 51 -1.59 -7.49 3.65
CA GLU A 51 -1.39 -7.90 5.06
C GLU A 51 -0.16 -7.28 5.71
N THR A 52 0.77 -6.67 4.98
CA THR A 52 1.94 -6.01 5.60
C THR A 52 1.58 -4.78 6.43
N TRP A 53 0.33 -4.32 6.33
CA TRP A 53 -0.25 -3.28 7.18
C TRP A 53 -0.86 -3.80 8.48
N GLU A 54 -1.03 -5.12 8.68
CA GLU A 54 -1.84 -5.65 9.79
C GLU A 54 -1.33 -5.19 11.17
N VAL A 55 -0.02 -5.08 11.37
CA VAL A 55 0.54 -4.61 12.65
C VAL A 55 0.19 -3.14 12.90
N THR A 56 0.31 -2.29 11.87
CA THR A 56 -0.11 -0.88 11.93
C THR A 56 -1.61 -0.77 12.16
N ILE A 57 -2.42 -1.57 11.46
CA ILE A 57 -3.88 -1.56 11.57
C ILE A 57 -4.34 -2.02 12.96
N GLU A 58 -3.72 -3.07 13.51
CA GLU A 58 -4.00 -3.57 14.86
C GLU A 58 -3.75 -2.47 15.89
N HIS A 59 -2.56 -1.85 15.82
CA HIS A 59 -2.18 -0.80 16.76
C HIS A 59 -3.11 0.42 16.61
N LEU A 60 -3.41 0.84 15.38
CA LEU A 60 -4.30 1.96 15.07
C LEU A 60 -5.72 1.74 15.62
N LEU A 61 -6.31 0.56 15.40
CA LEU A 61 -7.62 0.22 15.96
C LEU A 61 -7.59 0.20 17.50
N GLY A 62 -6.48 -0.23 18.10
CA GLY A 62 -6.29 -0.20 19.55
C GLY A 62 -6.25 1.22 20.11
N LEU A 63 -5.52 2.13 19.45
CA LEU A 63 -5.49 3.55 19.80
C LEU A 63 -6.87 4.20 19.66
N ASP A 64 -7.58 3.93 18.57
CA ASP A 64 -8.90 4.50 18.33
C ASP A 64 -9.95 3.99 19.32
N GLU A 65 -9.93 2.69 19.67
CA GLU A 65 -10.83 2.14 20.71
C GLU A 65 -10.58 2.71 22.10
N ALA A 66 -9.33 3.03 22.42
CA ALA A 66 -8.95 3.63 23.69
C ALA A 66 -9.28 5.13 23.75
N SER A 67 -9.56 5.76 22.60
CA SER A 67 -9.94 7.16 22.51
C SER A 67 -11.30 7.43 23.16
N PRO A 68 -11.49 8.57 23.86
CA PRO A 68 -12.81 9.01 24.31
C PRO A 68 -13.80 9.24 23.16
N GLN A 69 -13.30 9.46 21.95
CA GLN A 69 -14.10 9.64 20.74
C GLN A 69 -13.50 8.79 19.60
N PRO A 70 -13.83 7.47 19.54
CA PRO A 70 -13.39 6.60 18.46
C PRO A 70 -13.94 7.09 17.12
N LYS A 71 -13.08 7.15 16.11
CA LYS A 71 -13.35 7.71 14.78
C LYS A 71 -13.52 6.63 13.73
N ILE A 72 -12.91 5.46 13.91
CA ILE A 72 -12.80 4.44 12.87
C ILE A 72 -14.03 3.53 12.89
N ARG A 73 -14.56 3.25 11.70
CA ARG A 73 -15.57 2.22 11.47
C ARG A 73 -14.90 0.90 11.09
N ASP A 74 -14.16 0.93 9.99
CA ASP A 74 -13.48 -0.21 9.40
C ASP A 74 -12.30 0.24 8.53
N VAL A 75 -11.44 -0.71 8.21
CA VAL A 75 -10.23 -0.50 7.42
C VAL A 75 -10.24 -1.48 6.26
N PHE A 76 -9.86 -1.04 5.07
CA PHE A 76 -9.65 -1.88 3.90
C PHE A 76 -8.22 -1.73 3.43
N SER A 77 -7.46 -2.82 3.35
CA SER A 77 -6.19 -2.84 2.64
C SER A 77 -6.35 -3.53 1.30
N ILE A 78 -6.07 -2.81 0.21
CA ILE A 78 -6.29 -3.25 -1.17
C ILE A 78 -4.95 -3.61 -1.80
N GLU A 79 -4.93 -4.70 -2.56
CA GLU A 79 -3.74 -5.27 -3.17
C GLU A 79 -3.62 -4.91 -4.65
N SER A 80 -2.40 -4.58 -5.08
CA SER A 80 -2.10 -4.37 -6.50
C SER A 80 -2.27 -5.68 -7.29
N PRO A 81 -2.84 -5.67 -8.51
CA PRO A 81 -3.11 -6.89 -9.28
C PRO A 81 -1.90 -7.81 -9.52
N ASN A 82 -0.68 -7.26 -9.60
CA ASN A 82 0.56 -8.01 -9.78
C ASN A 82 1.28 -8.37 -8.47
N HIS A 83 0.70 -8.08 -7.31
CA HIS A 83 1.30 -8.37 -5.99
C HIS A 83 0.46 -9.37 -5.17
N GLY A 84 1.12 -9.95 -4.15
CA GLY A 84 0.51 -10.83 -3.16
C GLY A 84 -0.39 -11.92 -3.76
N GLU A 85 -1.58 -12.12 -3.18
CA GLU A 85 -2.51 -13.16 -3.61
C GLU A 85 -3.15 -12.83 -4.98
N SER A 86 -3.35 -11.55 -5.28
CA SER A 86 -3.88 -11.06 -6.55
C SER A 86 -2.99 -11.46 -7.73
N ALA A 87 -1.67 -11.44 -7.56
CA ALA A 87 -0.70 -11.85 -8.60
C ALA A 87 -0.97 -13.26 -9.13
N ALA A 88 -1.32 -14.19 -8.24
CA ALA A 88 -1.59 -15.58 -8.62
C ALA A 88 -2.87 -15.72 -9.47
N LEU A 89 -3.88 -14.89 -9.21
CA LEU A 89 -5.13 -14.88 -9.97
C LEU A 89 -5.00 -14.17 -11.32
N ASN A 90 -4.05 -13.25 -11.42
CA ASN A 90 -3.89 -12.38 -12.57
C ASN A 90 -2.70 -12.75 -13.48
N GLN A 91 -1.93 -13.79 -13.16
CA GLN A 91 -0.68 -14.13 -13.85
C GLN A 91 -0.81 -14.09 -15.38
N GLU A 92 -1.81 -14.76 -15.95
CA GLU A 92 -2.02 -14.78 -17.40
C GLU A 92 -2.31 -13.39 -17.99
N ALA A 93 -3.18 -12.61 -17.35
CA ALA A 93 -3.54 -11.27 -17.81
C ALA A 93 -2.36 -10.29 -17.67
N VAL A 94 -1.59 -10.41 -16.59
CA VAL A 94 -0.40 -9.59 -16.34
C VAL A 94 0.67 -9.90 -17.37
N ASP A 95 1.00 -11.17 -17.61
CA ASP A 95 2.03 -11.57 -18.59
C ASP A 95 1.67 -11.13 -20.01
N LYS A 96 0.37 -11.18 -20.35
CA LYS A 96 -0.13 -10.78 -21.67
C LYS A 96 -0.08 -9.27 -21.92
N HIS A 97 -0.37 -8.45 -20.91
CA HIS A 97 -0.61 -7.02 -21.08
C HIS A 97 0.49 -6.12 -20.49
N TYR A 98 1.27 -6.63 -19.54
CA TYR A 98 2.20 -5.86 -18.72
C TYR A 98 3.50 -6.65 -18.43
N GLY A 99 4.02 -7.37 -19.43
CA GLY A 99 5.21 -8.20 -19.25
C GLY A 99 6.46 -7.44 -18.78
N ASP A 100 6.66 -6.21 -19.27
CA ASP A 100 7.90 -5.43 -19.03
C ASP A 100 7.72 -4.07 -18.34
N THR A 101 6.49 -3.67 -18.06
CA THR A 101 6.19 -2.41 -17.36
C THR A 101 4.93 -2.56 -16.54
N TRP A 102 4.93 -2.01 -15.32
CA TRP A 102 3.75 -1.94 -14.46
C TRP A 102 3.53 -0.51 -13.99
N PRO A 103 2.77 0.30 -14.74
CA PRO A 103 2.53 1.70 -14.40
C PRO A 103 1.74 1.87 -13.10
N THR A 104 2.07 2.89 -12.30
CA THR A 104 1.36 3.26 -11.06
C THR A 104 -0.13 3.48 -11.29
N ARG A 105 -0.51 3.95 -12.48
CA ARG A 105 -1.91 4.14 -12.87
C ARG A 105 -2.73 2.85 -12.82
N VAL A 106 -2.13 1.68 -13.11
CA VAL A 106 -2.84 0.38 -13.00
C VAL A 106 -3.18 0.08 -11.54
N ILE A 107 -2.34 0.48 -10.60
CA ILE A 107 -2.59 0.36 -9.16
C ILE A 107 -3.73 1.29 -8.74
N ALA A 108 -3.75 2.53 -9.25
CA ALA A 108 -4.82 3.49 -9.02
C ALA A 108 -6.17 3.00 -9.59
N GLU A 109 -6.16 2.44 -10.81
CA GLU A 109 -7.33 1.84 -11.44
C GLU A 109 -7.84 0.62 -10.67
N ALA A 110 -6.95 -0.20 -10.12
CA ALA A 110 -7.33 -1.34 -9.26
C ALA A 110 -8.04 -0.88 -7.99
N ALA A 111 -7.46 0.09 -7.28
CA ALA A 111 -8.06 0.68 -6.08
C ALA A 111 -9.42 1.33 -6.40
N TYR A 112 -9.47 2.08 -7.49
CA TYR A 112 -10.70 2.71 -7.98
C TYR A 112 -11.78 1.67 -8.33
N ALA A 113 -11.44 0.61 -9.07
CA ALA A 113 -12.36 -0.45 -9.43
C ALA A 113 -12.93 -1.15 -8.19
N PHE A 114 -12.08 -1.45 -7.21
CA PHE A 114 -12.50 -2.03 -5.93
C PHE A 114 -13.49 -1.14 -5.18
N LEU A 115 -13.20 0.17 -5.07
CA LEU A 115 -14.02 1.12 -4.32
C LEU A 115 -15.29 1.54 -5.08
N SER A 116 -15.31 1.46 -6.41
CA SER A 116 -16.46 1.82 -7.25
C SER A 116 -17.38 0.64 -7.60
N ALA A 117 -17.01 -0.59 -7.24
CA ALA A 117 -17.77 -1.82 -7.48
C ALA A 117 -19.21 -1.81 -6.89
N GLY A 118 -19.45 -0.98 -5.87
CA GLY A 118 -20.76 -0.76 -5.28
C GLY A 118 -21.29 -1.93 -4.46
N ALA A 119 -22.60 -1.93 -4.19
CA ALA A 119 -23.23 -2.85 -3.25
C ALA A 119 -23.46 -4.29 -3.79
N SER A 120 -23.14 -4.56 -5.07
CA SER A 120 -23.42 -5.84 -5.72
C SER A 120 -22.17 -6.71 -5.95
N GLN A 121 -20.97 -6.13 -5.92
CA GLN A 121 -19.72 -6.79 -6.29
C GLN A 121 -18.60 -6.50 -5.30
N GLY A 122 -17.52 -7.30 -5.34
CA GLY A 122 -16.37 -7.12 -4.45
C GLY A 122 -16.76 -7.14 -2.98
N ALA A 123 -16.45 -6.06 -2.26
CA ALA A 123 -16.82 -5.90 -0.85
C ALA A 123 -18.32 -5.66 -0.59
N LYS A 124 -19.13 -5.50 -1.66
CA LYS A 124 -20.58 -5.23 -1.58
C LYS A 124 -20.91 -3.99 -0.74
N ILE A 125 -20.09 -2.95 -0.89
CA ILE A 125 -20.20 -1.68 -0.18
C ILE A 125 -20.19 -0.53 -1.19
N ASP A 126 -21.11 0.41 -1.02
CA ASP A 126 -21.10 1.68 -1.75
C ASP A 126 -20.16 2.67 -1.04
N PHE A 127 -18.86 2.61 -1.34
CA PHE A 127 -17.84 3.42 -0.67
C PHE A 127 -18.03 4.93 -0.86
N ARG A 128 -18.76 5.37 -1.89
CA ARG A 128 -19.13 6.78 -2.12
C ARG A 128 -20.04 7.34 -1.02
N LYS A 129 -20.66 6.47 -0.22
CA LYS A 129 -21.47 6.84 0.96
C LYS A 129 -20.68 6.75 2.28
N ARG A 130 -19.38 6.42 2.22
CA ARG A 130 -18.50 6.34 3.38
C ARG A 130 -17.69 7.62 3.54
N LYS A 131 -17.20 7.86 4.75
CA LYS A 131 -16.24 8.91 5.07
C LYS A 131 -14.83 8.33 4.88
N LEU A 132 -14.29 8.45 3.67
CA LEU A 132 -13.04 7.78 3.30
C LEU A 132 -11.81 8.60 3.72
N VAL A 133 -10.80 7.90 4.23
CA VAL A 133 -9.44 8.44 4.35
C VAL A 133 -8.50 7.48 3.64
N GLY A 134 -7.70 8.00 2.71
CA GLY A 134 -6.71 7.21 1.98
C GLY A 134 -5.38 7.20 2.70
N ILE A 135 -4.75 6.03 2.85
CA ILE A 135 -3.40 5.86 3.41
C ILE A 135 -2.60 5.03 2.40
N GLY A 136 -1.48 5.55 1.92
CA GLY A 136 -0.66 4.84 0.94
C GLY A 136 0.80 4.87 1.33
N HIS A 137 1.52 3.77 1.10
CA HIS A 137 2.97 3.70 1.28
C HIS A 137 3.69 3.65 -0.06
N SER A 138 4.70 4.51 -0.25
CA SER A 138 5.51 4.54 -1.47
C SER A 138 4.63 4.66 -2.72
N ILE A 139 4.65 3.66 -3.60
CA ILE A 139 3.81 3.63 -4.80
C ILE A 139 2.32 3.60 -4.50
N GLY A 140 1.91 3.06 -3.35
CA GLY A 140 0.53 3.09 -2.89
C GLY A 140 0.05 4.52 -2.60
N ALA A 141 0.94 5.41 -2.13
CA ALA A 141 0.61 6.83 -1.98
C ALA A 141 0.41 7.49 -3.36
N ALA A 142 1.35 7.28 -4.28
CA ALA A 142 1.25 7.78 -5.65
C ALA A 142 -0.04 7.31 -6.36
N ALA A 143 -0.39 6.03 -6.19
CA ALA A 143 -1.62 5.45 -6.72
C ALA A 143 -2.88 6.11 -6.12
N LEU A 144 -2.91 6.39 -4.81
CA LEU A 144 -4.01 7.12 -4.19
C LEU A 144 -4.19 8.51 -4.79
N PHE A 145 -3.12 9.27 -5.00
CA PHE A 145 -3.23 10.59 -5.64
C PHE A 145 -3.78 10.47 -7.06
N LEU A 146 -3.32 9.49 -7.84
CA LEU A 146 -3.80 9.24 -9.20
C LEU A 146 -5.29 8.83 -9.29
N THR A 147 -5.89 8.32 -8.21
CA THR A 147 -7.35 8.06 -8.21
C THR A 147 -8.18 9.33 -8.45
N ARG A 148 -7.62 10.51 -8.15
CA ARG A 148 -8.24 11.83 -8.40
C ARG A 148 -8.53 12.10 -9.88
N ASP A 149 -7.75 11.49 -10.77
CA ASP A 149 -7.87 11.66 -12.21
C ASP A 149 -8.90 10.72 -12.85
N ILE A 150 -9.45 9.78 -12.08
CA ILE A 150 -10.41 8.79 -12.56
C ILE A 150 -11.83 9.28 -12.28
N SER A 151 -12.70 9.20 -13.29
CA SER A 151 -14.10 9.66 -13.21
C SER A 151 -15.10 8.50 -13.25
N PRO A 152 -16.21 8.57 -12.47
CA PRO A 152 -16.52 9.57 -11.44
C PRO A 152 -15.61 9.49 -10.20
N GLN A 153 -15.23 10.64 -9.65
CA GLN A 153 -14.32 10.69 -8.50
C GLN A 153 -14.87 9.99 -7.25
N ILE A 154 -13.96 9.39 -6.48
CA ILE A 154 -14.24 8.80 -5.17
C ILE A 154 -13.86 9.84 -4.10
N PRO A 155 -14.82 10.32 -3.29
CA PRO A 155 -14.56 11.42 -2.36
C PRO A 155 -13.78 10.92 -1.14
N PHE A 156 -12.55 11.40 -0.98
CA PHE A 156 -11.76 11.26 0.23
C PHE A 156 -11.87 12.52 1.10
N LEU A 157 -11.99 12.36 2.41
CA LEU A 157 -11.95 13.47 3.37
C LEU A 157 -10.53 13.99 3.60
N SER A 158 -9.55 13.10 3.49
CA SER A 158 -8.12 13.39 3.57
C SER A 158 -7.31 12.23 3.00
N VAL A 159 -6.05 12.48 2.66
CA VAL A 159 -5.12 11.46 2.19
C VAL A 159 -3.79 11.57 2.95
N ILE A 160 -3.24 10.44 3.37
CA ILE A 160 -1.98 10.32 4.09
C ILE A 160 -1.00 9.53 3.23
N GLY A 161 0.04 10.19 2.76
CA GLY A 161 1.14 9.56 2.05
C GLY A 161 2.29 9.22 2.99
N VAL A 162 2.56 7.93 3.20
CA VAL A 162 3.71 7.44 3.94
C VAL A 162 4.85 7.18 2.95
N GLU A 163 5.97 7.86 3.12
CA GLU A 163 7.13 7.77 2.23
C GLU A 163 6.72 7.82 0.73
N PRO A 164 5.99 8.85 0.26
CA PRO A 164 5.36 8.80 -1.07
C PRO A 164 6.39 8.64 -2.18
N GLY A 165 6.19 7.64 -3.04
CA GLY A 165 7.03 7.40 -4.22
C GLY A 165 6.68 8.37 -5.34
N ILE A 166 6.99 9.66 -5.17
CA ILE A 166 6.65 10.73 -6.11
C ILE A 166 7.88 11.61 -6.34
N SER A 167 8.19 11.88 -7.60
CA SER A 167 9.30 12.72 -8.03
C SER A 167 8.96 13.41 -9.36
N VAL A 168 9.93 14.11 -9.95
CA VAL A 168 9.81 14.72 -11.29
C VAL A 168 10.77 14.08 -12.28
N LYS A 169 10.40 14.12 -13.55
CA LYS A 169 11.18 13.53 -14.65
C LYS A 169 12.54 14.21 -14.80
N GLY A 170 13.57 13.42 -15.11
CA GLY A 170 14.91 13.93 -15.45
C GLY A 170 15.76 14.35 -14.25
N LEU A 171 15.35 14.01 -13.03
CA LEU A 171 16.22 14.11 -11.86
C LEU A 171 17.12 12.88 -11.76
N GLN A 172 18.43 13.12 -11.72
CA GLN A 172 19.44 12.06 -11.61
C GLN A 172 19.21 11.17 -10.38
N ASP A 173 18.85 11.75 -9.23
CA ASP A 173 18.61 10.98 -7.99
C ASP A 173 17.42 10.02 -8.12
N THR A 174 16.38 10.42 -8.88
CA THR A 174 15.26 9.54 -9.21
C THR A 174 15.74 8.34 -10.04
N ASP A 175 16.53 8.61 -11.07
CA ASP A 175 17.01 7.56 -11.98
C ASP A 175 17.94 6.58 -11.25
N VAL A 176 18.83 7.08 -10.39
CA VAL A 176 19.72 6.27 -9.55
C VAL A 176 18.91 5.38 -8.60
N SER A 177 17.90 5.93 -7.93
CA SER A 177 17.06 5.17 -6.99
C SER A 177 16.31 4.04 -7.71
N SER A 178 15.70 4.32 -8.86
CA SER A 178 15.00 3.32 -9.68
C SER A 178 15.95 2.22 -10.19
N GLN A 179 17.17 2.57 -10.61
CA GLN A 179 18.19 1.61 -11.02
C GLN A 179 18.62 0.70 -9.87
N MET A 180 18.87 1.27 -8.68
CA MET A 180 19.26 0.53 -7.49
C MET A 180 18.17 -0.45 -7.03
N LEU A 181 16.91 -0.03 -7.01
CA LEU A 181 15.78 -0.88 -6.64
C LEU A 181 15.52 -1.99 -7.68
N THR A 182 15.70 -1.68 -8.96
CA THR A 182 15.65 -2.69 -10.04
C THR A 182 16.77 -3.72 -9.86
N ALA A 183 18.01 -3.28 -9.63
CA ALA A 183 19.14 -4.19 -9.43
C ALA A 183 18.95 -5.06 -8.17
N TYR A 184 18.53 -4.47 -7.05
CA TYR A 184 18.24 -5.20 -5.83
C TYR A 184 17.18 -6.29 -6.04
N THR A 185 16.15 -5.99 -6.84
CA THR A 185 15.09 -6.95 -7.19
C THR A 185 15.62 -8.18 -7.91
N TRP A 186 16.51 -8.00 -8.88
CA TRP A 186 17.10 -9.12 -9.61
C TRP A 186 18.07 -9.95 -8.77
N LEU A 187 18.85 -9.27 -7.92
CA LEU A 187 19.96 -9.88 -7.20
C LEU A 187 19.53 -10.59 -5.92
N ARG A 188 18.42 -10.20 -5.28
CA ARG A 188 17.96 -10.86 -4.06
C ARG A 188 17.43 -12.26 -4.33
N ARG A 189 17.46 -13.13 -3.32
CA ARG A 189 16.83 -14.45 -3.40
C ARG A 189 15.29 -14.32 -3.35
N ASP A 190 14.61 -15.11 -4.15
CA ASP A 190 13.15 -15.18 -4.23
C ASP A 190 12.60 -16.62 -4.16
N VAL A 191 13.45 -17.63 -4.02
CA VAL A 191 13.08 -19.05 -3.96
C VAL A 191 13.76 -19.74 -2.77
N TRP A 192 13.00 -20.53 -2.01
CA TRP A 192 13.48 -21.27 -0.83
C TRP A 192 12.87 -22.68 -0.77
N SER A 193 13.50 -23.59 -0.04
CA SER A 193 12.98 -24.96 0.14
C SER A 193 11.76 -25.02 1.06
N THR A 194 11.63 -24.08 1.99
CA THR A 194 10.49 -23.95 2.92
C THR A 194 10.27 -22.49 3.32
N ARG A 195 9.06 -22.16 3.83
CA ARG A 195 8.82 -20.85 4.47
C ARG A 195 9.75 -20.60 5.67
N LYS A 196 10.09 -21.65 6.43
CA LYS A 196 11.02 -21.54 7.57
C LYS A 196 12.44 -21.15 7.13
N SER A 197 12.95 -21.74 6.05
CA SER A 197 14.24 -21.35 5.48
C SER A 197 14.18 -19.95 4.87
N ALA A 198 13.03 -19.55 4.29
CA ALA A 198 12.84 -18.18 3.81
C ALA A 198 12.92 -17.17 4.95
N LYS A 199 12.19 -17.40 6.05
CA LYS A 199 12.26 -16.55 7.26
C LYS A 199 13.70 -16.38 7.75
N LYS A 200 14.42 -17.48 7.94
CA LYS A 200 15.82 -17.44 8.41
C LYS A 200 16.74 -16.64 7.48
N ASP A 201 16.56 -16.77 6.17
CA ASP A 201 17.36 -16.08 5.17
C ASP A 201 17.03 -14.58 5.13
N LEU A 202 15.75 -14.22 5.23
CA LEU A 202 15.31 -12.83 5.32
C LEU A 202 15.81 -12.17 6.61
N GLU A 203 15.69 -12.83 7.77
CA GLU A 203 16.23 -12.33 9.06
C GLU A 203 17.75 -12.08 9.02
N ALA A 204 18.48 -12.78 8.16
CA ALA A 204 19.91 -12.57 7.99
C ALA A 204 20.26 -11.40 7.04
N SER A 205 19.29 -10.88 6.28
CA SER A 205 19.46 -9.73 5.40
C SER A 205 19.33 -8.42 6.21
N PRO A 206 20.28 -7.48 6.11
CA PRO A 206 20.21 -6.19 6.81
C PRO A 206 18.90 -5.42 6.59
N VAL A 207 18.32 -5.52 5.39
CA VAL A 207 17.06 -4.83 5.05
C VAL A 207 15.89 -5.36 5.88
N HIS A 208 15.74 -6.68 5.96
CA HIS A 208 14.60 -7.29 6.67
C HIS A 208 14.87 -7.49 8.15
N ALA A 209 16.15 -7.54 8.58
CA ALA A 209 16.53 -7.54 10.00
C ALA A 209 16.09 -6.25 10.72
N ALA A 210 15.93 -5.15 9.98
CA ALA A 210 15.40 -3.89 10.50
C ALA A 210 13.87 -3.86 10.61
N TRP A 211 13.15 -4.87 10.09
CA TRP A 211 11.69 -4.92 10.17
C TRP A 211 11.22 -5.36 11.56
N ASP A 212 10.04 -4.91 11.96
CA ASP A 212 9.30 -5.51 13.06
C ASP A 212 9.04 -7.00 12.72
N ALA A 213 9.39 -7.87 13.66
CA ALA A 213 9.31 -9.31 13.47
C ALA A 213 7.89 -9.80 13.09
N ARG A 214 6.85 -9.12 13.58
CA ARG A 214 5.45 -9.44 13.26
C ARG A 214 5.14 -9.11 11.79
N VAL A 215 5.68 -8.02 11.26
CA VAL A 215 5.53 -7.66 9.85
C VAL A 215 6.27 -8.65 8.95
N LEU A 216 7.49 -9.05 9.35
CA LEU A 216 8.24 -10.09 8.63
C LEU A 216 7.52 -11.44 8.65
N ASP A 217 6.87 -11.80 9.76
CA ASP A 217 6.04 -13.01 9.85
C ASP A 217 4.86 -12.98 8.89
N LEU A 218 4.19 -11.84 8.78
CA LEU A 218 3.11 -11.63 7.80
C LEU A 218 3.63 -11.74 6.36
N TYR A 219 4.80 -11.17 6.08
CA TYR A 219 5.46 -11.29 4.79
C TYR A 219 5.78 -12.74 4.42
N VAL A 220 6.39 -13.50 5.33
CA VAL A 220 6.69 -14.92 5.09
C VAL A 220 5.42 -15.75 4.92
N LYS A 221 4.35 -15.40 5.62
CA LYS A 221 3.07 -16.12 5.57
C LYS A 221 2.30 -15.86 4.27
N HIS A 222 2.17 -14.61 3.85
CA HIS A 222 1.28 -14.19 2.77
C HIS A 222 2.04 -13.80 1.48
N GLY A 223 3.27 -13.31 1.59
CA GLY A 223 4.10 -12.86 0.49
C GLY A 223 4.85 -13.96 -0.27
N LEU A 224 4.79 -15.22 0.19
CA LEU A 224 5.33 -16.37 -0.56
C LEU A 224 4.22 -17.33 -0.99
N LYS A 225 4.40 -18.00 -2.12
CA LYS A 225 3.53 -19.06 -2.67
C LYS A 225 4.31 -20.34 -2.91
N THR A 226 3.62 -21.46 -3.08
CA THR A 226 4.25 -22.71 -3.52
C THR A 226 4.95 -22.49 -4.86
N HIS A 227 6.19 -22.97 -5.00
CA HIS A 227 6.95 -22.82 -6.23
C HIS A 227 6.26 -23.54 -7.39
N HIS A 228 6.24 -22.91 -8.57
CA HIS A 228 5.49 -23.42 -9.74
C HIS A 228 5.92 -24.83 -10.19
N ALA A 229 7.18 -25.20 -9.95
CA ALA A 229 7.71 -26.53 -10.24
C ALA A 229 7.16 -27.64 -9.31
N ALA A 230 6.38 -27.33 -8.27
CA ALA A 230 5.67 -28.34 -7.47
C ALA A 230 4.64 -29.13 -8.27
N LYS A 231 4.19 -28.61 -9.43
CA LYS A 231 3.21 -29.28 -10.31
C LYS A 231 3.79 -30.47 -11.10
N TYR A 232 5.11 -30.58 -11.20
CA TYR A 232 5.76 -31.66 -11.96
C TYR A 232 5.91 -32.93 -11.11
N ALA A 233 6.11 -34.09 -11.74
CA ALA A 233 6.42 -35.34 -11.04
C ALA A 233 7.91 -35.43 -10.68
N LEU A 234 8.26 -36.28 -9.71
CA LEU A 234 9.65 -36.61 -9.41
C LEU A 234 10.35 -37.23 -10.65
N PRO A 235 11.63 -36.92 -10.92
CA PRO A 235 12.56 -36.13 -10.11
C PRO A 235 12.56 -34.61 -10.42
N PHE A 236 11.64 -34.11 -11.26
CA PHE A 236 11.60 -32.71 -11.70
C PHE A 236 10.77 -31.80 -10.78
N SER A 237 10.13 -32.36 -9.75
CA SER A 237 9.32 -31.61 -8.81
C SER A 237 10.18 -30.83 -7.80
N PHE A 238 9.74 -29.62 -7.46
CA PHE A 238 10.32 -28.84 -6.37
C PHE A 238 9.21 -28.23 -5.51
N ASN A 239 9.01 -28.82 -4.33
CA ASN A 239 7.97 -28.42 -3.36
C ASN A 239 8.40 -27.26 -2.45
N GLY A 240 9.22 -26.35 -2.97
CA GLY A 240 9.64 -25.15 -2.25
C GLY A 240 8.61 -24.02 -2.32
N VAL A 241 9.06 -22.83 -1.94
CA VAL A 241 8.28 -21.59 -1.99
C VAL A 241 9.03 -20.53 -2.77
N THR A 242 8.27 -19.60 -3.35
CA THR A 242 8.77 -18.44 -4.08
C THR A 242 7.98 -17.20 -3.71
N THR A 243 8.50 -15.99 -3.93
CA THR A 243 7.70 -14.76 -3.75
C THR A 243 6.41 -14.78 -4.60
N CYS A 244 5.35 -14.17 -4.08
CA CYS A 244 4.07 -14.09 -4.76
C CYS A 244 4.15 -13.23 -6.03
N VAL A 245 4.71 -12.03 -5.90
CA VAL A 245 5.15 -11.20 -7.03
C VAL A 245 6.42 -11.82 -7.64
N THR A 246 6.48 -11.91 -8.96
CA THR A 246 7.70 -12.38 -9.66
C THR A 246 8.73 -11.27 -9.70
N LYS A 247 10.02 -11.63 -9.82
CA LYS A 247 11.08 -10.62 -10.03
C LYS A 247 10.83 -9.76 -11.26
N ASP A 248 10.37 -10.36 -12.35
CA ASP A 248 10.02 -9.63 -13.58
C ASP A 248 8.99 -8.54 -13.32
N GLN A 249 7.91 -8.86 -12.58
CA GLN A 249 6.82 -7.94 -12.30
C GLN A 249 7.17 -6.88 -11.26
N GLU A 250 7.94 -7.23 -10.23
CA GLU A 250 8.41 -6.23 -9.29
C GLU A 250 9.41 -5.27 -9.95
N ALA A 251 10.33 -5.79 -10.77
CA ALA A 251 11.24 -4.97 -11.56
C ALA A 251 10.49 -4.15 -12.63
N ALA A 252 9.38 -4.65 -13.19
CA ALA A 252 8.54 -3.92 -14.13
C ALA A 252 7.91 -2.66 -13.49
N CYS A 253 7.66 -2.66 -12.18
CA CYS A 253 7.31 -1.43 -11.47
C CYS A 253 8.46 -0.43 -11.55
N TYR A 254 9.67 -0.82 -11.11
CA TYR A 254 10.82 0.09 -11.05
C TYR A 254 11.34 0.58 -12.41
N ARG A 255 11.11 -0.20 -13.48
CA ARG A 255 11.42 0.18 -14.86
C ARG A 255 10.40 1.10 -15.51
N SER A 256 9.25 1.31 -14.88
CA SER A 256 8.22 2.18 -15.46
C SER A 256 8.67 3.63 -15.40
N ASP A 257 8.77 4.29 -16.56
CA ASP A 257 9.03 5.74 -16.68
C ASP A 257 8.01 6.60 -15.92
N HIS A 258 6.87 5.99 -15.58
CA HIS A 258 5.72 6.60 -14.93
C HIS A 258 5.69 6.38 -13.41
N LEU A 259 6.56 5.53 -12.86
CA LEU A 259 6.45 5.03 -11.48
C LEU A 259 6.24 6.17 -10.47
N VAL A 260 7.17 7.11 -10.44
CA VAL A 260 7.15 8.22 -9.47
C VAL A 260 6.74 9.56 -10.07
N VAL A 261 6.68 9.66 -11.40
CA VAL A 261 6.47 10.96 -12.08
C VAL A 261 4.99 11.28 -12.26
N ASP A 262 4.17 10.27 -12.56
CA ASP A 262 2.78 10.46 -12.97
C ASP A 262 1.92 11.13 -11.90
N ALA A 263 2.23 10.88 -10.63
CA ALA A 263 1.41 11.33 -9.52
C ALA A 263 1.69 12.78 -9.09
N MET A 264 2.73 13.45 -9.61
CA MET A 264 3.12 14.79 -9.10
C MET A 264 2.04 15.85 -9.33
N GLU A 265 1.42 15.86 -10.50
CA GLU A 265 0.34 16.81 -10.82
C GLU A 265 -0.92 16.49 -10.00
N ALA A 266 -1.33 15.21 -9.95
CA ALA A 266 -2.46 14.76 -9.15
C ALA A 266 -2.28 15.06 -7.65
N TYR A 267 -1.07 14.86 -7.12
CA TYR A 267 -0.68 15.24 -5.76
C TYR A 267 -0.83 16.75 -5.55
N THR A 268 -0.31 17.56 -6.47
CA THR A 268 -0.38 19.02 -6.39
C THR A 268 -1.83 19.49 -6.32
N HIS A 269 -2.71 19.01 -7.21
CA HIS A 269 -4.13 19.33 -7.18
C HIS A 269 -4.80 18.84 -5.89
N MET A 270 -4.54 17.60 -5.48
CA MET A 270 -5.16 17.04 -4.28
C MET A 270 -4.81 17.82 -3.02
N THR A 271 -3.56 18.33 -2.89
CA THR A 271 -3.15 19.19 -1.76
C THR A 271 -3.91 20.52 -1.66
N GLN A 272 -4.60 20.92 -2.74
CA GLN A 272 -5.42 22.13 -2.80
C GLN A 272 -6.92 21.83 -2.60
N GLU A 273 -7.33 20.57 -2.79
CA GLU A 273 -8.73 20.12 -2.74
C GLU A 273 -9.10 19.55 -1.36
N VAL A 274 -8.20 18.77 -0.75
CA VAL A 274 -8.41 18.10 0.54
C VAL A 274 -7.15 18.14 1.41
N PRO A 275 -7.25 17.95 2.73
CA PRO A 275 -6.07 17.79 3.59
C PRO A 275 -5.23 16.59 3.13
N VAL A 276 -4.00 16.87 2.69
CA VAL A 276 -2.98 15.87 2.36
C VAL A 276 -1.88 15.92 3.41
N HIS A 277 -1.61 14.80 4.07
CA HIS A 277 -0.56 14.67 5.07
C HIS A 277 0.56 13.78 4.54
N VAL A 278 1.81 14.10 4.85
CA VAL A 278 2.97 13.31 4.46
C VAL A 278 3.73 12.83 5.69
N ILE A 279 4.09 11.56 5.73
CA ILE A 279 4.88 10.95 6.79
C ILE A 279 6.18 10.42 6.17
N PHE A 280 7.33 10.87 6.67
CA PHE A 280 8.64 10.39 6.25
C PHE A 280 9.36 9.64 7.38
N GLY A 281 10.29 8.76 7.00
CA GLY A 281 11.37 8.32 7.86
C GLY A 281 12.47 9.39 7.91
N SER A 282 13.19 9.43 9.03
CA SER A 282 14.37 10.30 9.22
C SER A 282 15.66 9.74 8.59
N VAL A 283 15.68 8.45 8.22
CA VAL A 283 16.82 7.81 7.56
C VAL A 283 16.65 7.89 6.04
N HIS A 284 17.60 8.51 5.36
CA HIS A 284 17.56 8.73 3.90
C HIS A 284 18.22 7.56 3.14
N ASP A 285 17.55 6.41 3.08
CA ASP A 285 18.04 5.18 2.43
C ASP A 285 17.57 5.01 0.97
N VAL A 286 16.40 5.55 0.61
CA VAL A 286 15.88 5.61 -0.77
C VAL A 286 15.62 7.05 -1.20
N GLY A 287 14.83 7.81 -0.43
CA GLY A 287 14.58 9.22 -0.67
C GLY A 287 15.63 10.10 0.03
N ASN A 288 16.09 11.15 -0.65
CA ASN A 288 16.95 12.19 -0.06
C ASN A 288 16.12 13.44 0.32
N PRO A 289 16.68 14.36 1.14
CA PRO A 289 15.99 15.59 1.52
C PRO A 289 15.52 16.44 0.34
N GLU A 290 16.27 16.46 -0.76
CA GLU A 290 15.94 17.21 -1.97
C GLU A 290 14.65 16.68 -2.64
N LEU A 291 14.54 15.35 -2.77
CA LEU A 291 13.34 14.68 -3.28
C LEU A 291 12.15 14.88 -2.35
N GLN A 292 12.34 14.79 -1.03
CA GLN A 292 11.27 15.07 -0.06
C GLN A 292 10.80 16.52 -0.13
N ALA A 293 11.72 17.47 -0.30
CA ALA A 293 11.43 18.90 -0.41
C ALA A 293 10.51 19.22 -1.59
N LEU A 294 10.57 18.44 -2.69
CA LEU A 294 9.65 18.57 -3.82
C LEU A 294 8.19 18.54 -3.35
N LEU A 295 7.82 17.65 -2.42
CA LEU A 295 6.43 17.51 -1.99
C LEU A 295 5.90 18.70 -1.18
N SER A 296 6.77 19.64 -0.79
CA SER A 296 6.44 20.83 0.00
C SER A 296 6.72 22.16 -0.72
N ASP A 297 7.10 22.11 -2.00
CA ASP A 297 7.45 23.30 -2.77
C ASP A 297 6.22 24.13 -3.13
N LYS A 298 6.02 25.19 -2.34
CA LYS A 298 4.92 26.14 -2.47
C LYS A 298 4.94 26.92 -3.79
N LYS A 299 6.11 27.08 -4.45
CA LYS A 299 6.20 27.79 -5.74
C LYS A 299 5.57 26.97 -6.85
N ALA A 300 5.68 25.65 -6.78
CA ALA A 300 5.01 24.71 -7.66
C ALA A 300 3.56 24.39 -7.23
N GLY A 301 3.00 25.12 -6.26
CA GLY A 301 1.61 24.95 -5.82
C GLY A 301 1.36 23.77 -4.87
N ARG A 302 2.40 23.08 -4.40
CA ARG A 302 2.31 21.91 -3.51
C ARG A 302 2.17 22.37 -2.06
N ARG A 303 1.05 22.02 -1.42
CA ARG A 303 0.68 22.53 -0.09
C ARG A 303 0.13 21.44 0.83
N PRO A 304 0.95 20.44 1.22
CA PRO A 304 0.50 19.45 2.20
C PRO A 304 0.07 20.13 3.50
N ALA A 305 -1.00 19.62 4.11
CA ALA A 305 -1.54 20.10 5.38
C ALA A 305 -0.59 19.85 6.55
N SER A 306 0.17 18.75 6.50
CA SER A 306 1.29 18.51 7.43
C SER A 306 2.37 17.62 6.81
N ILE A 307 3.56 17.72 7.37
CA ILE A 307 4.67 16.79 7.16
C ILE A 307 5.15 16.34 8.53
N SER A 308 5.28 15.03 8.73
CA SER A 308 5.71 14.40 9.97
C SER A 308 6.88 13.46 9.71
N TYR A 309 7.72 13.25 10.72
CA TYR A 309 8.90 12.38 10.62
C TYR A 309 8.88 11.32 11.72
N ILE A 310 9.29 10.10 11.38
CA ILE A 310 9.49 8.99 12.31
C ILE A 310 10.99 8.76 12.48
N GLU A 311 11.46 8.92 13.71
CA GLU A 311 12.88 8.88 14.04
C GLU A 311 13.44 7.45 13.96
N GLY A 312 14.62 7.26 13.36
CA GLY A 312 15.28 5.96 13.25
C GLY A 312 14.67 4.98 12.24
N ALA A 313 13.81 5.43 11.33
CA ALA A 313 13.26 4.63 10.24
C ALA A 313 13.54 5.29 8.88
N GLY A 314 13.64 4.47 7.83
CA GLY A 314 13.84 4.90 6.45
C GLY A 314 12.61 4.66 5.57
N HIS A 315 12.82 4.37 4.29
CA HIS A 315 11.73 4.24 3.32
C HIS A 315 10.73 3.13 3.66
N LEU A 316 11.19 2.08 4.33
CA LEU A 316 10.34 0.96 4.81
C LEU A 316 9.79 1.22 6.22
N VAL A 317 9.47 2.47 6.56
CA VAL A 317 8.99 2.88 7.89
C VAL A 317 7.79 2.08 8.39
N VAL A 318 6.88 1.67 7.49
CA VAL A 318 5.73 0.82 7.81
C VAL A 318 6.17 -0.55 8.31
N GLN A 319 7.24 -1.10 7.73
CA GLN A 319 7.76 -2.41 8.12
C GLN A 319 8.69 -2.31 9.33
N GLN A 320 9.43 -1.21 9.46
CA GLN A 320 10.42 -0.99 10.51
C GLN A 320 9.78 -0.57 11.85
N GLN A 321 8.83 0.36 11.80
CA GLN A 321 8.19 0.94 12.98
C GLN A 321 6.66 1.05 12.80
N PRO A 322 5.95 -0.08 12.62
CA PRO A 322 4.51 -0.08 12.32
C PRO A 322 3.64 0.62 13.38
N GLU A 323 4.03 0.58 14.65
CA GLU A 323 3.29 1.22 15.75
C GLU A 323 3.46 2.74 15.74
N ALA A 324 4.68 3.25 15.53
CA ALA A 324 4.93 4.69 15.38
C ALA A 324 4.16 5.27 14.17
N VAL A 325 4.10 4.52 13.05
CA VAL A 325 3.26 4.88 11.90
C VAL A 325 1.79 4.96 12.29
N ALA A 326 1.28 3.99 13.06
CA ALA A 326 -0.10 3.98 13.52
C ALA A 326 -0.43 5.17 14.44
N GLU A 327 0.48 5.53 15.35
CA GLU A 327 0.33 6.70 16.23
C GLU A 327 0.22 8.01 15.44
N VAL A 328 1.10 8.21 14.46
CA VAL A 328 1.07 9.41 13.60
C VAL A 328 -0.21 9.42 12.76
N ILE A 329 -0.59 8.31 12.13
CA ILE A 329 -1.85 8.21 11.37
C ILE A 329 -3.03 8.58 12.26
N ASN A 330 -3.13 8.03 13.47
CA ASN A 330 -4.23 8.29 14.40
C ASN A 330 -4.37 9.80 14.73
N GLY A 331 -3.24 10.48 14.93
CA GLY A 331 -3.20 11.93 15.17
C GLY A 331 -3.65 12.79 13.99
N LEU A 332 -3.53 12.25 12.77
CA LEU A 332 -3.90 12.94 11.53
C LEU A 332 -5.34 12.66 11.07
N LEU A 333 -6.01 11.65 11.66
CA LEU A 333 -7.39 11.33 11.28
C LEU A 333 -8.34 12.50 11.58
N PRO A 334 -9.15 12.94 10.60
CA PRO A 334 -10.07 14.04 10.78
C PRO A 334 -11.07 13.72 11.89
N SER A 335 -11.35 14.70 12.75
CA SER A 335 -12.41 14.56 13.74
C SER A 335 -13.76 14.45 13.01
N PRO A 336 -14.67 13.59 13.47
CA PRO A 336 -16.03 13.58 12.94
C PRO A 336 -16.64 14.98 13.14
N PRO A 337 -17.43 15.50 12.18
CA PRO A 337 -18.09 16.77 12.35
C PRO A 337 -18.94 16.72 13.61
N VAL A 338 -18.70 17.66 14.54
CA VAL A 338 -19.53 17.82 15.73
C VAL A 338 -20.93 18.14 15.23
N GLN A 339 -21.89 17.24 15.45
CA GLN A 339 -23.29 17.62 15.29
C GLN A 339 -23.55 18.76 16.26
N ALA A 340 -23.80 19.96 15.72
CA ALA A 340 -24.35 21.05 16.49
C ALA A 340 -25.62 20.50 17.14
N ARG A 341 -25.63 20.37 18.46
CA ARG A 341 -26.84 20.07 19.21
C ARG A 341 -27.78 21.24 18.94
N LEU A 342 -28.80 21.02 18.10
CA LEU A 342 -29.94 21.90 17.95
C LEU A 342 -30.84 21.78 19.18
#